data_AF-A0A2A9PT65-F1
#
_entry.id   AF-A0A2A9PT65-F1
#
_cell.length_a   1.000
_cell.length_b   1.000
_cell.length_c   1.000
_cell.angle_alpha   90.00
_cell.angle_beta   90.00
_cell.angle_gamma   90.00
#
_symmetry.space_group_name_H-M   'P 1'
#
loop_
_entity.id
_entity.type
_entity.pdbx_description
1 polymer ?
#
loop_
_entity_poly.entity_id
_entity_poly.type
_entity_poly.pdbx_seq_one_letter_code
_entity_poly.pdbx_strand_id
1 'polypeptide(L)'
;MLSHRLSPLVALVFLFFGTCDPASPPGQSSDYVFRSDKRSPSEIEAAGGFYPHSETNYTNPRAYSLESHVNGRDYAAYVSTSRSFDAAVAFEDDADRFIYRIRITPNMIDLDGVPFTHPYGQQMEISALGGIPWSATQAWMEVQASNGELGSGSEFGSGSGSGSGFQNSFSLEQFEQGCTENPIYVSQGHLGVTAQTVMTDSDAAILAAQHPGPATMAAAIRFMNNHGSTVGWETDQQFPLRPLPLPIPTGTGETFPYNVWRAEEGSGGTPIPHQEVGAAIDSDGRQNLVEW
;
A
#
# COMPACT_ATOMS: atom_id res chain seq x y z
N MET A 1 52.20 11.52 52.49
CA MET A 1 52.70 10.79 51.32
C MET A 1 51.56 9.94 50.77
N LEU A 2 51.32 10.05 49.46
CA LEU A 2 50.10 9.66 48.72
C LEU A 2 49.70 8.20 48.91
N SER A 3 48.41 7.95 49.14
CA SER A 3 47.76 6.65 48.91
C SER A 3 47.10 6.67 47.53
N HIS A 4 47.57 5.81 46.62
CA HIS A 4 46.95 5.61 45.31
C HIS A 4 45.74 4.68 45.45
N ARG A 5 44.54 5.20 45.13
CA ARG A 5 43.37 4.37 44.79
C ARG A 5 43.34 4.19 43.28
N LEU A 6 43.61 2.96 42.82
CA LEU A 6 43.27 2.53 41.47
C LEU A 6 41.82 2.00 41.51
N SER A 7 40.95 2.66 40.77
CA SER A 7 39.58 2.24 40.52
C SER A 7 39.53 1.60 39.13
N PRO A 8 39.09 0.34 38.97
CA PRO A 8 38.90 -0.22 37.64
C PRO A 8 37.55 0.25 37.10
N LEU A 9 37.61 1.13 36.10
CA LEU A 9 36.46 1.50 35.29
C LEU A 9 36.10 0.29 34.41
N VAL A 10 35.08 -0.47 34.82
CA VAL A 10 34.46 -1.50 33.99
C VAL A 10 33.62 -0.77 32.94
N ALA A 11 34.11 -0.70 31.71
CA ALA A 11 33.33 -0.22 30.57
C ALA A 11 32.36 -1.33 30.16
N LEU A 12 31.09 -1.17 30.55
CA LEU A 12 29.99 -2.02 30.12
C LEU A 12 29.58 -1.58 28.70
N VAL A 13 30.03 -2.33 27.69
CA VAL A 13 29.61 -2.15 26.30
C VAL A 13 28.23 -2.79 26.15
N PHE A 14 27.17 -1.97 26.20
CA PHE A 14 25.84 -2.41 25.77
C PHE A 14 25.84 -2.46 24.24
N LEU A 15 25.93 -3.68 23.69
CA LEU A 15 25.55 -3.93 22.31
C LEU A 15 24.03 -3.78 22.22
N PHE A 16 23.57 -2.62 21.76
CA PHE A 16 22.17 -2.42 21.36
C PHE A 16 21.92 -3.23 20.10
N PHE A 17 21.55 -4.51 20.27
CA PHE A 17 20.73 -5.16 19.26
C PHE A 17 19.39 -4.41 19.29
N GLY A 18 19.07 -3.72 18.20
CA GLY A 18 17.79 -3.01 18.04
C GLY A 18 16.66 -4.02 18.07
N THR A 19 16.15 -4.30 19.25
CA THR A 19 14.84 -4.94 19.42
C THR A 19 13.80 -3.87 19.10
N CYS A 20 12.88 -4.18 18.18
CA CYS A 20 11.62 -3.45 17.98
C CYS A 20 11.06 -3.16 19.39
N ASP A 21 11.03 -1.89 19.82
CA ASP A 21 10.61 -1.54 21.18
C ASP A 21 9.11 -1.89 21.29
N PRO A 22 8.69 -2.84 22.14
CA PRO A 22 7.30 -3.29 22.23
C PRO A 22 6.38 -2.23 22.88
N ALA A 23 6.74 -0.96 22.80
CA ALA A 23 6.04 0.17 23.41
C ALA A 23 4.80 0.59 22.61
N SER A 24 3.95 -0.38 22.24
CA SER A 24 2.50 -0.25 22.09
C SER A 24 1.89 -1.66 22.02
N PRO A 25 0.82 -1.97 22.77
CA PRO A 25 0.17 -3.27 22.65
C PRO A 25 -0.32 -3.48 21.19
N PRO A 26 -0.11 -4.67 20.62
CA PRO A 26 -0.54 -4.97 19.25
C PRO A 26 -2.07 -5.04 19.19
N GLY A 27 -2.68 -4.07 18.51
CA GLY A 27 -4.11 -4.06 18.22
C GLY A 27 -4.45 -2.82 17.42
N GLN A 28 -5.33 -2.96 16.41
CA GLN A 28 -5.88 -1.93 15.53
C GLN A 28 -5.67 -0.50 16.05
N SER A 29 -4.50 0.07 15.76
CA SER A 29 -4.16 1.38 16.26
C SER A 29 -4.73 2.41 15.32
N SER A 30 -5.35 3.45 15.86
CA SER A 30 -5.79 4.60 15.07
C SER A 30 -4.63 5.39 14.45
N ASP A 31 -3.39 5.01 14.73
CA ASP A 31 -2.20 5.76 14.39
C ASP A 31 -1.43 5.18 13.20
N TYR A 32 -1.64 3.90 12.86
CA TYR A 32 -0.91 3.22 11.80
C TYR A 32 -1.79 2.26 11.01
N VAL A 33 -1.30 1.91 9.83
CA VAL A 33 -1.86 0.94 8.89
C VAL A 33 -0.76 -0.01 8.43
N PHE A 34 -1.18 -1.10 7.81
CA PHE A 34 -0.30 -2.09 7.21
C PHE A 34 -0.47 -2.12 5.69
N ARG A 35 0.62 -2.41 5.00
CA ARG A 35 0.61 -2.66 3.55
C ARG A 35 1.53 -3.84 3.26
N SER A 36 1.06 -4.79 2.46
CA SER A 36 1.96 -5.74 1.83
C SER A 36 2.43 -5.21 0.48
N ASP A 37 3.71 -5.42 0.17
CA ASP A 37 4.32 -5.03 -1.11
C ASP A 37 5.49 -5.97 -1.41
N LYS A 38 5.70 -6.29 -2.69
CA LYS A 38 6.82 -7.14 -3.13
C LYS A 38 8.15 -6.40 -3.17
N ARG A 39 8.10 -5.07 -3.32
CA ARG A 39 9.32 -4.26 -3.32
C ARG A 39 9.94 -4.28 -1.94
N SER A 40 11.25 -4.42 -1.92
CA SER A 40 12.07 -4.38 -0.72
C SER A 40 12.12 -2.96 -0.12
N PRO A 41 12.50 -2.85 1.17
CA PRO A 41 12.64 -1.56 1.84
C PRO A 41 13.58 -0.60 1.10
N SER A 42 14.68 -1.10 0.53
CA SER A 42 15.63 -0.29 -0.23
C SER A 42 15.04 0.23 -1.55
N GLU A 43 14.20 -0.56 -2.23
CA GLU A 43 13.49 -0.12 -3.43
C GLU A 43 12.44 0.95 -3.12
N ILE A 44 11.68 0.77 -2.03
CA ILE A 44 10.70 1.77 -1.58
C ILE A 44 11.41 3.06 -1.12
N GLU A 45 12.50 2.95 -0.37
CA GLU A 45 13.32 4.08 0.04
C GLU A 45 13.88 4.83 -1.18
N ALA A 46 14.45 4.12 -2.15
CA ALA A 46 14.99 4.71 -3.38
C ALA A 46 13.91 5.41 -4.22
N ALA A 47 12.69 4.87 -4.24
CA ALA A 47 11.52 5.53 -4.84
C ALA A 47 11.03 6.74 -4.02
N GLY A 48 11.46 6.87 -2.77
CA GLY A 48 11.03 7.89 -1.83
C GLY A 48 9.67 7.61 -1.19
N GLY A 49 9.18 6.38 -1.24
CA GLY A 49 7.90 5.94 -0.68
C GLY A 49 7.07 5.07 -1.61
N PHE A 50 5.81 4.86 -1.22
CA PHE A 50 4.81 4.16 -2.02
C PHE A 50 4.05 5.16 -2.88
N TYR A 51 4.01 4.96 -4.19
CA TYR A 51 3.29 5.82 -5.10
C TYR A 51 2.32 5.00 -5.96
N PRO A 52 1.27 5.66 -6.49
CA PRO A 52 0.40 5.06 -7.51
C PRO A 52 1.19 4.44 -8.66
N HIS A 53 0.57 3.48 -9.35
CA HIS A 53 1.18 2.82 -10.49
C HIS A 53 1.64 3.84 -11.54
N SER A 54 2.78 3.60 -12.19
CA SER A 54 3.37 4.52 -13.17
C SER A 54 2.48 4.74 -14.39
N GLU A 55 1.58 3.79 -14.67
CA GLU A 55 0.62 3.84 -15.78
C GLU A 55 -0.71 4.50 -15.41
N THR A 56 -0.85 5.07 -14.21
CA THR A 56 -2.07 5.79 -13.81
C THR A 56 -2.35 6.95 -14.77
N ASN A 57 -3.53 6.92 -15.42
CA ASN A 57 -3.97 7.96 -16.33
C ASN A 57 -4.63 9.13 -15.57
N TYR A 58 -3.82 10.10 -15.16
CA TYR A 58 -4.27 11.30 -14.43
C TYR A 58 -5.19 12.25 -15.22
N THR A 59 -5.40 12.03 -16.51
CA THR A 59 -6.40 12.78 -17.31
C THR A 59 -7.80 12.18 -17.23
N ASN A 60 -7.92 10.94 -16.73
CA ASN A 60 -9.19 10.25 -16.56
C ASN A 60 -9.74 10.49 -15.14
N PRO A 61 -10.96 11.06 -14.99
CA PRO A 61 -11.59 11.22 -13.68
C PRO A 61 -11.68 9.94 -12.84
N ARG A 62 -11.75 8.76 -13.47
CA ARG A 62 -11.78 7.46 -12.77
C ARG A 62 -10.51 7.17 -11.98
N ALA A 63 -9.37 7.71 -12.38
CA ALA A 63 -8.12 7.55 -11.62
C ALA A 63 -8.25 8.13 -10.20
N TYR A 64 -9.15 9.08 -9.99
CA TYR A 64 -9.39 9.74 -8.69
C TYR A 64 -10.63 9.19 -7.96
N SER A 65 -11.28 8.15 -8.48
CA SER A 65 -12.47 7.58 -7.85
C SER A 65 -12.09 6.48 -6.89
N LEU A 66 -12.54 6.59 -5.63
CA LEU A 66 -12.40 5.49 -4.65
C LEU A 66 -13.20 4.26 -5.09
N GLU A 67 -14.37 4.43 -5.69
CA GLU A 67 -15.18 3.31 -6.19
C GLU A 67 -14.46 2.55 -7.31
N SER A 68 -13.80 3.26 -8.24
CA SER A 68 -13.04 2.62 -9.31
C SER A 68 -11.75 1.96 -8.79
N HIS A 69 -11.09 2.60 -7.82
CA HIS A 69 -9.91 2.07 -7.14
C HIS A 69 -10.18 0.74 -6.43
N VAL A 70 -11.18 0.72 -5.56
CA VAL A 70 -11.46 -0.42 -4.67
C VAL A 70 -12.04 -1.61 -5.44
N ASN A 71 -12.75 -1.36 -6.53
CA ASN A 71 -13.25 -2.42 -7.40
C ASN A 71 -12.24 -2.84 -8.48
N GLY A 72 -10.99 -2.39 -8.41
CA GLY A 72 -9.90 -2.83 -9.30
C GLY A 72 -10.14 -2.53 -10.78
N ARG A 73 -10.90 -1.48 -11.11
CA ARG A 73 -11.34 -1.23 -12.50
C ARG A 73 -10.28 -0.55 -13.37
N ASP A 74 -9.37 0.21 -12.76
CA ASP A 74 -8.36 1.02 -13.43
C ASP A 74 -7.16 1.24 -12.49
N TYR A 75 -5.99 1.58 -13.04
CA TYR A 75 -4.93 2.17 -12.24
C TYR A 75 -5.40 3.49 -11.63
N ALA A 76 -5.35 3.57 -10.31
CA ALA A 76 -5.87 4.70 -9.55
C ALA A 76 -4.73 5.56 -8.99
N ALA A 77 -5.07 6.77 -8.56
CA ALA A 77 -4.19 7.73 -7.91
C ALA A 77 -3.94 7.40 -6.42
N TYR A 78 -4.30 6.20 -5.98
CA TYR A 78 -4.27 5.78 -4.58
C TYR A 78 -3.24 4.68 -4.33
N VAL A 79 -2.76 4.62 -3.10
CA VAL A 79 -2.05 3.47 -2.55
C VAL A 79 -2.91 2.85 -1.46
N SER A 80 -3.26 1.57 -1.60
CA SER A 80 -4.06 0.84 -0.62
C SER A 80 -3.24 0.44 0.61
N THR A 81 -3.86 0.58 1.78
CA THR A 81 -3.35 0.10 3.07
C THR A 81 -4.52 -0.45 3.89
N SER A 82 -4.25 -1.15 4.99
CA SER A 82 -5.26 -1.80 5.82
C SER A 82 -5.01 -1.52 7.30
N ARG A 83 -6.05 -1.26 8.09
CA ARG A 83 -5.94 -1.27 9.57
C ARG A 83 -5.73 -2.68 10.13
N SER A 84 -6.11 -3.70 9.38
CA SER A 84 -5.99 -5.10 9.75
C SER A 84 -4.66 -5.66 9.26
N PHE A 85 -3.84 -6.10 10.23
CA PHE A 85 -2.63 -6.85 9.91
C PHE A 85 -2.95 -8.12 9.11
N ASP A 86 -3.95 -8.89 9.54
CA ASP A 86 -4.35 -10.14 8.88
C ASP A 86 -4.82 -9.89 7.44
N ALA A 87 -5.55 -8.80 7.19
CA ALA A 87 -5.96 -8.46 5.84
C ALA A 87 -4.79 -8.01 4.97
N ALA A 88 -3.79 -7.33 5.54
CA ALA A 88 -2.57 -6.95 4.82
C ALA A 88 -1.73 -8.20 4.48
N VAL A 89 -1.64 -9.18 5.38
CA VAL A 89 -0.96 -10.46 5.13
C VAL A 89 -1.64 -11.23 4.01
N ALA A 90 -2.98 -11.26 3.99
CA ALA A 90 -3.78 -12.03 3.05
C ALA A 90 -3.93 -11.40 1.65
N PHE A 91 -3.49 -10.15 1.46
CA PHE A 91 -3.68 -9.43 0.18
C PHE A 91 -2.75 -9.93 -0.92
N GLU A 92 -1.61 -10.51 -0.56
CA GLU A 92 -0.61 -11.01 -1.49
C GLU A 92 -0.34 -12.48 -1.19
N ASP A 93 -0.71 -13.36 -2.13
CA ASP A 93 -0.48 -14.81 -2.04
C ASP A 93 0.98 -15.19 -2.30
N ASP A 94 1.79 -14.23 -2.76
CA ASP A 94 3.19 -14.47 -3.06
C ASP A 94 4.04 -14.60 -1.82
N ALA A 95 4.92 -15.59 -1.90
CA ALA A 95 5.66 -16.07 -0.76
C ALA A 95 6.82 -15.14 -0.37
N ASP A 96 7.31 -14.33 -1.30
CA ASP A 96 8.39 -13.37 -1.07
C ASP A 96 7.84 -11.95 -1.12
N ARG A 97 7.52 -11.41 0.06
CA ARG A 97 6.92 -10.09 0.20
C ARG A 97 7.34 -9.42 1.50
N PHE A 98 7.06 -8.13 1.60
CA PHE A 98 7.25 -7.37 2.82
C PHE A 98 5.90 -6.91 3.35
N ILE A 99 5.79 -6.87 4.68
CA ILE A 99 4.68 -6.22 5.36
C ILE A 99 5.24 -4.96 6.01
N TYR A 100 4.68 -3.81 5.68
CA TYR A 100 5.10 -2.51 6.18
C TYR A 100 4.09 -1.99 7.20
N ARG A 101 4.59 -1.50 8.34
CA ARG A 101 3.83 -0.67 9.28
C ARG A 101 4.05 0.79 8.91
N ILE A 102 2.97 1.49 8.59
CA ILE A 102 2.98 2.84 8.04
C ILE A 102 2.17 3.74 8.96
N ARG A 103 2.74 4.85 9.38
CA ARG A 103 2.05 5.90 10.13
C ARG A 103 0.98 6.54 9.25
N ILE A 104 -0.22 6.76 9.80
CA ILE A 104 -1.28 7.45 9.07
C ILE A 104 -0.84 8.88 8.72
N THR A 105 -1.14 9.28 7.48
CA THR A 105 -0.86 10.61 6.94
C THR A 105 -2.16 11.31 6.54
N PRO A 106 -2.23 12.65 6.52
CA PRO A 106 -3.49 13.37 6.35
C PRO A 106 -4.12 13.16 4.96
N ASN A 107 -3.35 12.78 3.93
CA ASN A 107 -3.86 12.47 2.60
C ASN A 107 -4.51 11.07 2.48
N MET A 108 -4.67 10.37 3.61
CA MET A 108 -5.34 9.08 3.69
C MET A 108 -6.84 9.23 3.91
N ILE A 109 -7.63 8.42 3.23
CA ILE A 109 -9.09 8.36 3.33
C ILE A 109 -9.50 6.97 3.83
N ASP A 110 -10.18 6.95 4.96
CA ASP A 110 -10.82 5.76 5.53
C ASP A 110 -12.05 5.38 4.70
N LEU A 111 -12.12 4.12 4.29
CA LEU A 111 -13.24 3.63 3.49
C LEU A 111 -14.44 3.20 4.34
N ASP A 112 -14.35 3.26 5.67
CA ASP A 112 -15.51 3.04 6.51
C ASP A 112 -16.62 4.07 6.22
N GLY A 113 -17.83 3.58 6.01
CA GLY A 113 -19.01 4.41 5.71
C GLY A 113 -19.10 4.98 4.28
N VAL A 114 -18.28 4.54 3.32
CA VAL A 114 -18.43 4.94 1.91
C VAL A 114 -19.77 4.46 1.32
N PRO A 115 -20.40 5.22 0.40
CA PRO A 115 -21.77 4.96 -0.08
C PRO A 115 -21.85 3.92 -1.21
N PHE A 116 -20.79 3.14 -1.45
CA PHE A 116 -20.74 2.10 -2.46
C PHE A 116 -20.42 0.75 -1.82
N THR A 117 -20.99 -0.31 -2.37
CA THR A 117 -20.61 -1.66 -1.98
C THR A 117 -19.24 -1.96 -2.55
N HIS A 118 -18.35 -2.43 -1.71
CA HIS A 118 -17.10 -3.05 -2.14
C HIS A 118 -17.06 -4.48 -1.60
N PRO A 119 -16.55 -5.44 -2.38
CA PRO A 119 -16.55 -6.85 -1.98
C PRO A 119 -15.64 -7.12 -0.78
N TYR A 120 -14.80 -6.15 -0.40
CA TYR A 120 -13.73 -6.32 0.57
C TYR A 120 -13.90 -5.49 1.86
N GLY A 121 -15.14 -5.34 2.36
CA GLY A 121 -15.43 -4.62 3.62
C GLY A 121 -14.57 -5.05 4.82
N GLN A 122 -14.09 -6.30 4.83
CA GLN A 122 -13.24 -6.85 5.88
C GLN A 122 -11.78 -6.40 5.80
N GLN A 123 -11.34 -5.80 4.69
CA GLN A 123 -9.97 -5.31 4.52
C GLN A 123 -9.69 -4.05 5.33
N MET A 124 -10.71 -3.38 5.88
CA MET A 124 -10.55 -2.14 6.67
C MET A 124 -9.59 -1.16 5.99
N GLU A 125 -9.80 -0.98 4.68
CA GLU A 125 -8.88 -0.25 3.83
C GLU A 125 -8.87 1.24 4.19
N ILE A 126 -7.66 1.80 4.19
CA ILE A 126 -7.42 3.23 4.15
C ILE A 126 -6.60 3.52 2.88
N SER A 127 -7.14 4.32 1.98
CA SER A 127 -6.50 4.64 0.70
C SER A 127 -5.75 5.98 0.77
N ALA A 128 -4.46 5.98 0.44
CA ALA A 128 -3.64 7.20 0.43
C ALA A 128 -3.64 7.85 -0.96
N LEU A 129 -4.25 9.04 -1.09
CA LEU A 129 -4.28 9.76 -2.37
C LEU A 129 -2.90 10.35 -2.69
N GLY A 130 -2.37 10.05 -3.87
CA GLY A 130 -1.08 10.56 -4.36
C GLY A 130 0.13 9.80 -3.84
N GLY A 131 -0.01 8.92 -2.84
CA GLY A 131 1.06 8.08 -2.30
C GLY A 131 1.35 8.32 -0.82
N ILE A 132 2.40 7.66 -0.35
CA ILE A 132 2.85 7.63 1.05
C ILE A 132 4.37 7.82 1.04
N PRO A 133 4.91 8.88 1.66
CA PRO A 133 6.35 9.11 1.67
C PRO A 133 7.07 8.06 2.51
N TRP A 134 8.32 7.74 2.17
CA TRP A 134 9.13 6.80 2.94
C TRP A 134 9.25 7.19 4.42
N SER A 135 9.27 8.49 4.72
CA SER A 135 9.32 9.03 6.10
C SER A 135 8.13 8.63 6.98
N ALA A 136 7.01 8.21 6.39
CA ALA A 136 5.85 7.69 7.11
C ALA A 136 5.95 6.19 7.41
N THR A 137 6.91 5.48 6.82
CA THR A 137 7.11 4.04 7.07
C THR A 137 7.87 3.86 8.37
N GLN A 138 7.26 3.16 9.33
CA GLN A 138 7.82 2.94 10.66
C GLN A 138 8.72 1.72 10.70
N ALA A 139 8.24 0.60 10.20
CA ALA A 139 8.92 -0.68 10.26
C ALA A 139 8.46 -1.60 9.13
N TRP A 140 9.19 -2.67 8.90
CA TRP A 140 8.79 -3.73 7.99
C TRP A 140 9.20 -5.11 8.51
N MET A 141 8.56 -6.15 7.99
CA MET A 141 8.96 -7.54 8.16
C MET A 141 8.96 -8.22 6.80
N GLU A 142 10.04 -8.95 6.51
CA GLU A 142 10.10 -9.83 5.36
C GLU A 142 9.31 -11.10 5.66
N VAL A 143 8.41 -11.45 4.77
CA VAL A 143 7.69 -12.73 4.75
C VAL A 143 8.31 -13.52 3.61
N GLN A 144 8.96 -14.63 3.97
CA GLN A 144 9.54 -15.56 3.01
C GLN A 144 8.66 -16.78 2.86
N ALA A 145 8.71 -17.39 1.68
CA ALA A 145 8.21 -18.72 1.45
C ALA A 145 8.92 -19.67 2.41
N SER A 146 8.27 -20.16 3.46
CA SER A 146 8.76 -21.40 4.03
C SER A 146 8.68 -22.46 2.92
N ASN A 147 9.76 -23.20 2.68
CA ASN A 147 9.92 -24.20 1.61
C ASN A 147 8.89 -25.37 1.73
N GLY A 148 7.62 -25.12 1.47
CA GLY A 148 6.54 -26.09 1.53
C GLY A 148 5.21 -25.50 1.10
N GLU A 149 4.83 -25.78 -0.16
CA GLU A 149 3.49 -25.69 -0.75
C GLU A 149 2.63 -24.46 -0.44
N LEU A 150 2.68 -23.49 -1.36
CA LEU A 150 1.63 -22.48 -1.52
C LEU A 150 0.34 -23.17 -2.01
N GLY A 151 -0.58 -23.45 -1.09
CA GLY A 151 -1.94 -23.80 -1.46
C GLY A 151 -2.65 -22.55 -2.00
N SER A 152 -2.95 -22.53 -3.29
CA SER A 152 -3.84 -21.57 -3.96
C SER A 152 -5.15 -21.44 -3.17
N GLY A 153 -5.35 -20.31 -2.51
CA GLY A 153 -6.50 -20.02 -1.65
C GLY A 153 -7.63 -19.29 -2.36
N SER A 154 -8.10 -19.78 -3.51
CA SER A 154 -9.34 -19.31 -4.14
C SER A 154 -10.56 -19.90 -3.43
N GLU A 155 -10.86 -19.50 -2.18
CA GLU A 155 -12.13 -19.88 -1.54
C GLU A 155 -12.58 -18.90 -0.44
N PHE A 156 -12.83 -17.63 -0.79
CA PHE A 156 -13.82 -16.82 -0.08
C PHE A 156 -15.24 -17.14 -0.61
N GLY A 157 -15.61 -18.43 -0.51
CA GLY A 157 -16.93 -18.95 -0.82
C GLY A 157 -17.69 -19.26 0.47
N SER A 158 -18.95 -18.82 0.55
CA SER A 158 -19.87 -19.12 1.65
C SER A 158 -19.91 -20.62 1.99
N GLY A 159 -19.62 -20.99 3.24
CA GLY A 159 -19.83 -22.38 3.68
C GLY A 159 -19.44 -22.65 5.12
N SER A 160 -20.43 -22.91 5.95
CA SER A 160 -20.29 -23.50 7.29
C SER A 160 -19.59 -24.86 7.19
N GLY A 161 -18.38 -25.00 7.74
CA GLY A 161 -17.72 -26.30 7.82
C GLY A 161 -16.37 -26.24 8.52
N SER A 162 -16.26 -26.89 9.67
CA SER A 162 -14.99 -27.15 10.34
C SER A 162 -14.07 -27.97 9.43
N GLY A 163 -12.93 -27.42 9.05
CA GLY A 163 -11.89 -28.11 8.27
C GLY A 163 -10.65 -27.25 8.17
N SER A 164 -9.50 -27.81 8.56
CA SER A 164 -8.18 -27.19 8.62
C SER A 164 -7.76 -26.54 7.30
N GLY A 165 -7.94 -25.23 7.18
CA GLY A 165 -7.38 -24.40 6.11
C GLY A 165 -6.03 -23.82 6.54
N PHE A 166 -5.04 -23.89 5.66
CA PHE A 166 -3.66 -23.44 5.87
C PHE A 166 -3.60 -22.07 6.56
N GLN A 167 -3.10 -22.04 7.80
CA GLN A 167 -2.74 -20.80 8.47
C GLN A 167 -1.36 -20.39 7.95
N ASN A 168 -1.31 -19.42 7.02
CA ASN A 168 -0.19 -18.49 7.01
C ASN A 168 -0.24 -17.73 8.33
N SER A 169 0.19 -18.35 9.42
CA SER A 169 0.17 -17.77 10.76
C SER A 169 1.38 -16.83 10.87
N PHE A 170 1.34 -15.73 10.11
CA PHE A 170 2.01 -14.51 10.51
C PHE A 170 1.01 -13.75 11.36
N SER A 171 1.29 -13.66 12.65
CA SER A 171 0.52 -12.87 13.61
C SER A 171 1.14 -11.50 13.76
N LEU A 172 0.32 -10.55 14.20
CA LEU A 172 0.82 -9.23 14.59
C LEU A 172 1.90 -9.34 15.69
N GLU A 173 1.80 -10.31 16.60
CA GLU A 173 2.83 -10.57 17.60
C GLU A 173 4.19 -10.95 16.97
N GLN A 174 4.18 -11.80 15.94
CA GLN A 174 5.40 -12.14 15.20
C GLN A 174 5.97 -10.92 14.46
N PHE A 175 5.10 -10.06 13.90
CA PHE A 175 5.52 -8.78 13.36
C PHE A 175 6.22 -7.94 14.43
N GLU A 176 5.60 -7.70 15.58
CA GLU A 176 6.19 -6.87 16.64
C GLU A 176 7.52 -7.43 17.18
N GLN A 177 7.71 -8.76 17.14
CA GLN A 177 8.96 -9.39 17.58
C GLN A 177 10.05 -9.40 16.50
N GLY A 178 9.66 -9.47 15.22
CA GLY A 178 10.55 -9.66 14.07
C GLY A 178 10.71 -8.45 13.16
N CYS A 179 10.07 -7.33 13.49
CA CYS A 179 10.12 -6.11 12.70
C CYS A 179 11.54 -5.55 12.61
N THR A 180 11.89 -4.99 11.45
CA THR A 180 13.01 -4.08 11.29
C THR A 180 12.48 -2.65 11.29
N GLU A 181 12.95 -1.84 12.24
CA GLU A 181 12.60 -0.42 12.34
C GLU A 181 13.28 0.38 11.23
N ASN A 182 12.56 1.36 10.69
CA ASN A 182 13.10 2.31 9.74
C ASN A 182 13.96 3.36 10.49
N PRO A 183 15.30 3.37 10.33
CA PRO A 183 16.18 4.25 11.09
C PRO A 183 15.99 5.73 10.75
N ILE A 184 15.34 6.04 9.62
CA ILE A 184 15.04 7.39 9.18
C ILE A 184 13.55 7.74 9.29
N TYR A 185 12.76 6.92 9.99
CA TYR A 185 11.38 7.28 10.33
C TYR A 185 11.35 8.60 11.12
N VAL A 186 10.49 9.51 10.69
CA VAL A 186 10.29 10.80 11.34
C VAL A 186 8.84 10.90 11.77
N SER A 187 8.59 10.83 13.08
CA SER A 187 7.23 10.98 13.62
C SER A 187 6.71 12.42 13.56
N GLN A 188 7.61 13.39 13.43
CA GLN A 188 7.27 14.81 13.44
C GLN A 188 6.36 15.16 12.25
N GLY A 189 5.15 15.65 12.56
CA GLY A 189 4.12 15.98 11.56
C GLY A 189 3.11 14.86 11.29
N HIS A 190 3.30 13.66 11.85
CA HIS A 190 2.39 12.52 11.69
C HIS A 190 1.78 12.03 13.01
N LEU A 191 2.22 12.57 14.17
CA LEU A 191 1.65 12.23 15.47
C LEU A 191 0.24 12.80 15.65
N GLY A 192 -0.69 11.97 16.15
CA GLY A 192 -2.09 12.34 16.37
C GLY A 192 -2.91 12.61 15.10
N VAL A 193 -2.35 12.31 13.92
CA VAL A 193 -3.07 12.41 12.64
C VAL A 193 -4.00 11.22 12.49
N THR A 194 -5.25 11.49 12.12
CA THR A 194 -6.25 10.48 11.74
C THR A 194 -6.52 10.55 10.25
N ALA A 195 -6.95 9.44 9.66
CA ALA A 195 -7.42 9.41 8.28
C ALA A 195 -8.70 10.26 8.14
N GLN A 196 -8.89 10.84 6.95
CA GLN A 196 -10.12 11.56 6.61
C GLN A 196 -11.25 10.56 6.37
N THR A 197 -12.48 10.98 6.62
CA THR A 197 -13.68 10.18 6.31
C THR A 197 -14.60 10.96 5.39
N VAL A 198 -15.49 10.26 4.69
CA VAL A 198 -16.54 10.90 3.87
C VAL A 198 -17.53 11.74 4.69
N MET A 199 -17.60 11.54 6.01
CA MET A 199 -18.44 12.31 6.92
C MET A 199 -17.78 13.61 7.40
N THR A 200 -16.45 13.63 7.45
CA THR A 200 -15.68 14.77 7.99
C THR A 200 -15.05 15.64 6.90
N ASP A 201 -14.94 15.13 5.68
CA ASP A 201 -14.33 15.84 4.55
C ASP A 201 -15.21 15.78 3.30
N SER A 202 -15.62 16.96 2.80
CA SER A 202 -16.50 17.08 1.64
C SER A 202 -15.83 16.68 0.33
N ASP A 203 -14.52 16.87 0.19
CA ASP A 203 -13.79 16.42 -0.99
C ASP A 203 -13.64 14.89 -0.97
N ALA A 204 -13.38 14.28 0.19
CA ALA A 204 -13.42 12.82 0.36
C ALA A 204 -14.80 12.24 -0.03
N ALA A 205 -15.90 12.91 0.34
CA ALA A 205 -17.24 12.50 -0.08
C ALA A 205 -17.44 12.55 -1.60
N ILE A 206 -16.86 13.54 -2.29
CA ILE A 206 -16.88 13.63 -3.76
C ILE A 206 -16.03 12.52 -4.40
N LEU A 207 -14.86 12.22 -3.83
CA LEU A 207 -13.98 11.13 -4.29
C LEU A 207 -14.62 9.75 -4.10
N ALA A 208 -15.48 9.60 -3.09
CA ALA A 208 -16.26 8.39 -2.81
C ALA A 208 -17.59 8.28 -3.57
N ALA A 209 -17.91 9.23 -4.47
CA ALA A 209 -19.16 9.17 -5.23
C ALA A 209 -19.13 8.05 -6.29
N GLN A 210 -20.27 7.39 -6.50
CA GLN A 210 -20.42 6.27 -7.46
C GLN A 210 -20.22 6.67 -8.94
N HIS A 211 -20.32 7.96 -9.26
CA HIS A 211 -20.25 8.46 -10.63
C HIS A 211 -19.15 9.51 -10.75
N PRO A 212 -17.90 9.11 -11.02
CA PRO A 212 -16.81 10.06 -11.18
C PRO A 212 -17.00 10.92 -12.42
N GLY A 213 -16.61 12.19 -12.31
CA GLY A 213 -16.70 13.18 -13.38
C GLY A 213 -15.67 14.29 -13.21
N PRO A 214 -15.75 15.38 -13.98
CA PRO A 214 -14.77 16.47 -13.90
C PRO A 214 -14.60 17.06 -12.48
N ALA A 215 -15.68 17.04 -11.68
CA ALA A 215 -15.63 17.47 -10.28
C ALA A 215 -14.73 16.57 -9.40
N THR A 216 -14.56 15.29 -9.74
CA THR A 216 -13.74 14.33 -8.98
C THR A 216 -12.26 14.70 -9.04
N MET A 217 -11.75 15.05 -10.23
CA MET A 217 -10.36 15.52 -10.36
C MET A 217 -10.13 16.84 -9.58
N ALA A 218 -11.07 17.78 -9.68
CA ALA A 218 -10.98 19.03 -8.93
C ALA A 218 -11.03 18.80 -7.41
N ALA A 219 -11.85 17.85 -6.95
CA ALA A 219 -11.89 17.44 -5.54
C ALA A 219 -10.58 16.80 -5.09
N ALA A 220 -9.94 15.97 -5.92
CA ALA A 220 -8.65 15.36 -5.59
C ALA A 220 -7.57 16.44 -5.36
N ILE A 221 -7.52 17.47 -6.21
CA ILE A 221 -6.58 18.58 -6.05
C ILE A 221 -6.89 19.39 -4.78
N ARG A 222 -8.16 19.72 -4.51
CA ARG A 222 -8.55 20.45 -3.29
C ARG A 222 -8.25 19.64 -2.02
N PHE A 223 -8.53 18.35 -2.05
CA PHE A 223 -8.21 17.44 -0.95
C PHE A 223 -6.70 17.46 -0.68
N MET A 224 -5.87 17.32 -1.72
CA MET A 224 -4.41 17.38 -1.54
C MET A 224 -3.91 18.76 -1.15
N ASN A 225 -4.53 19.85 -1.61
CA ASN A 225 -4.22 21.20 -1.14
C ASN A 225 -4.47 21.36 0.37
N ASN A 226 -5.49 20.69 0.91
CA ASN A 226 -5.84 20.75 2.33
C ASN A 226 -4.98 19.80 3.18
N HIS A 227 -4.61 18.63 2.65
CA HIS A 227 -4.08 17.52 3.45
C HIS A 227 -2.70 17.00 3.01
N GLY A 228 -2.27 17.33 1.80
CA GLY A 228 -1.10 16.74 1.16
C GLY A 228 0.24 17.36 1.56
N SER A 229 0.26 18.50 2.25
CA SER A 229 1.51 19.24 2.53
C SER A 229 2.56 18.40 3.27
N THR A 230 2.11 17.56 4.21
CA THR A 230 2.98 16.65 4.99
C THR A 230 3.55 15.50 4.17
N VAL A 231 2.98 15.20 3.00
CA VAL A 231 3.51 14.21 2.05
C VAL A 231 4.25 14.86 0.87
N GLY A 232 4.49 16.18 0.95
CA GLY A 232 5.24 16.93 -0.04
C GLY A 232 4.40 17.49 -1.19
N TRP A 233 3.08 17.57 -1.03
CA TRP A 233 2.22 18.26 -2.00
C TRP A 233 2.36 19.77 -1.88
N GLU A 234 2.52 20.45 -3.01
CA GLU A 234 2.47 21.91 -3.10
C GLU A 234 1.08 22.40 -3.49
N THR A 235 0.64 23.54 -2.92
CA THR A 235 -0.67 24.11 -3.26
C THR A 235 -0.80 24.35 -4.77
N ASP A 236 -1.90 23.88 -5.34
CA ASP A 236 -2.26 23.95 -6.77
C ASP A 236 -1.36 23.12 -7.71
N GLN A 237 -0.52 22.24 -7.15
CA GLN A 237 0.16 21.19 -7.89
C GLN A 237 -0.85 20.30 -8.64
N GLN A 238 -0.37 19.69 -9.73
CA GLN A 238 -1.09 18.64 -10.45
C GLN A 238 -0.50 17.27 -10.12
N PHE A 239 -1.32 16.22 -10.21
CA PHE A 239 -0.83 14.85 -10.09
C PHE A 239 0.08 14.46 -11.27
N PRO A 240 1.05 13.54 -11.06
CA PRO A 240 1.35 12.80 -9.82
C PRO A 240 2.00 13.67 -8.72
N LEU A 241 1.94 13.21 -7.46
CA LEU A 241 2.56 13.87 -6.29
C LEU A 241 4.07 14.08 -6.47
N ARG A 242 4.75 13.09 -7.06
CA ARG A 242 6.12 13.25 -7.55
C ARG A 242 6.14 12.91 -9.04
N PRO A 243 6.75 13.74 -9.89
CA PRO A 243 7.09 13.29 -11.23
C PRO A 243 7.99 12.05 -11.09
N LEU A 244 7.72 11.00 -11.87
CA LEU A 244 8.57 9.81 -11.93
C LEU A 244 10.04 10.24 -12.07
N PRO A 245 10.99 9.64 -11.33
CA PRO A 245 12.40 9.97 -11.51
C PRO A 245 12.74 9.83 -13.00
N LEU A 246 13.46 10.82 -13.54
CA LEU A 246 14.01 10.74 -14.90
C LEU A 246 14.82 9.44 -15.04
N PRO A 247 14.88 8.84 -16.25
CA PRO A 247 15.65 7.62 -16.47
C PRO A 247 17.06 7.78 -15.89
N ILE A 248 17.46 6.86 -15.02
CA ILE A 248 18.81 6.81 -14.47
C ILE A 248 19.78 6.79 -15.66
N PRO A 249 20.80 7.67 -15.71
CA PRO A 249 21.83 7.60 -16.75
C PRO A 249 22.44 6.21 -16.75
N THR A 250 22.35 5.51 -17.87
CA THR A 250 22.87 4.15 -18.07
C THR A 250 24.40 4.15 -18.02
N GLY A 251 24.95 4.23 -16.81
CA GLY A 251 26.33 3.97 -16.48
C GLY A 251 26.42 2.66 -15.73
N THR A 252 27.07 1.67 -16.34
CA THR A 252 27.36 0.32 -15.84
C THR A 252 26.16 -0.59 -15.59
N GLY A 253 25.65 -1.19 -16.68
CA GLY A 253 25.61 -2.65 -16.85
C GLY A 253 24.84 -3.56 -15.87
N GLU A 254 24.15 -3.03 -14.88
CA GLU A 254 23.18 -3.77 -14.06
C GLU A 254 21.78 -3.32 -14.47
N THR A 255 21.13 -4.12 -15.31
CA THR A 255 19.72 -3.98 -15.61
C THR A 255 18.94 -4.28 -14.33
N PHE A 256 18.47 -3.26 -13.63
CA PHE A 256 17.39 -3.43 -12.66
C PHE A 256 16.14 -3.84 -13.46
N PRO A 257 15.59 -5.04 -13.23
CA PRO A 257 14.36 -5.41 -13.87
C PRO A 257 13.24 -4.59 -13.23
N TYR A 258 12.88 -3.46 -13.84
CA TYR A 258 11.49 -3.05 -13.82
C TYR A 258 10.76 -4.17 -14.55
N ASN A 259 10.20 -5.13 -13.79
CA ASN A 259 9.38 -6.17 -14.37
C ASN A 259 8.14 -5.51 -14.95
N VAL A 260 8.21 -5.31 -16.26
CA VAL A 260 7.12 -5.09 -17.18
C VAL A 260 6.15 -6.26 -17.02
N TRP A 261 4.93 -6.00 -16.57
CA TRP A 261 3.83 -6.95 -16.76
C TRP A 261 3.47 -6.97 -18.24
N ARG A 262 4.22 -7.77 -19.01
CA ARG A 262 3.81 -8.25 -20.32
C ARG A 262 3.03 -9.54 -20.05
N ALA A 263 1.75 -9.55 -20.38
CA ALA A 263 1.04 -10.81 -20.51
C ALA A 263 1.84 -11.69 -21.49
N GLU A 264 2.23 -12.88 -21.05
CA GLU A 264 2.88 -13.86 -21.89
C GLU A 264 1.90 -14.29 -23.00
N GLU A 265 2.04 -13.73 -24.20
CA GLU A 265 1.49 -14.35 -25.39
C GLU A 265 2.33 -15.59 -25.71
N GLY A 266 1.72 -16.76 -25.49
CA GLY A 266 2.24 -18.04 -25.94
C GLY A 266 2.49 -18.05 -27.45
N SER A 267 3.72 -18.43 -27.80
CA SER A 267 4.21 -18.97 -29.07
C SER A 267 3.30 -18.91 -30.32
N GLY A 268 3.77 -18.16 -31.32
CA GLY A 268 3.83 -18.61 -32.71
C GLY A 268 2.53 -18.64 -33.53
N GLY A 269 2.23 -17.54 -34.22
CA GLY A 269 1.26 -17.50 -35.31
C GLY A 269 1.26 -16.16 -36.05
N THR A 270 1.42 -16.21 -37.38
CA THR A 270 1.49 -15.09 -38.33
C THR A 270 0.30 -14.11 -38.22
N PRO A 271 0.47 -12.79 -38.46
CA PRO A 271 -0.61 -11.82 -38.27
C PRO A 271 -1.64 -11.84 -39.41
N ILE A 272 -2.93 -11.83 -39.05
CA ILE A 272 -4.07 -11.58 -39.95
C ILE A 272 -4.76 -10.28 -39.48
N PRO A 273 -5.19 -9.38 -40.40
CA PRO A 273 -5.49 -7.99 -40.05
C PRO A 273 -6.88 -7.80 -39.40
N HIS A 274 -6.96 -6.69 -38.65
CA HIS A 274 -8.11 -6.04 -38.02
C HIS A 274 -9.51 -6.51 -38.45
N GLN A 275 -10.30 -6.87 -37.44
CA GLN A 275 -11.76 -6.84 -37.51
C GLN A 275 -12.32 -6.25 -36.19
N GLU A 276 -13.11 -5.19 -36.32
CA GLU A 276 -13.95 -4.64 -35.24
C GLU A 276 -14.81 -5.75 -34.64
N VAL A 277 -14.90 -5.81 -33.30
CA VAL A 277 -15.94 -6.60 -32.63
C VAL A 277 -16.53 -5.78 -31.50
N GLY A 278 -17.82 -5.48 -31.65
CA GLY A 278 -18.63 -4.74 -30.72
C GLY A 278 -18.94 -5.52 -29.43
N ALA A 279 -19.34 -4.76 -28.42
CA ALA A 279 -19.78 -5.28 -27.14
C ALA A 279 -21.06 -6.11 -27.30
N ALA A 280 -21.02 -7.36 -26.85
CA ALA A 280 -22.22 -8.14 -26.56
C ALA A 280 -22.53 -7.98 -25.07
N ILE A 281 -23.74 -7.52 -24.77
CA ILE A 281 -24.31 -7.40 -23.42
C ILE A 281 -25.19 -8.64 -23.22
N ASP A 282 -25.03 -9.36 -22.11
CA ASP A 282 -25.96 -10.44 -21.76
C ASP A 282 -27.34 -9.87 -21.36
N SER A 283 -28.36 -10.73 -21.28
CA SER A 283 -29.74 -10.29 -21.00
C SER A 283 -29.93 -9.61 -19.64
N ASP A 284 -28.90 -9.63 -18.78
CA ASP A 284 -28.93 -9.13 -17.41
C ASP A 284 -27.97 -7.95 -17.19
N GLY A 285 -27.26 -7.49 -18.22
CA GLY A 285 -26.45 -6.27 -18.20
C GLY A 285 -25.11 -6.38 -17.46
N ARG A 286 -24.58 -7.57 -17.21
CA ARG A 286 -23.29 -7.76 -16.50
C ARG A 286 -22.17 -8.08 -17.47
N GLN A 287 -21.05 -7.36 -17.37
CA GLN A 287 -19.79 -7.81 -17.95
C GLN A 287 -19.10 -8.73 -16.93
N ASN A 288 -18.99 -10.01 -17.26
CA ASN A 288 -18.15 -10.94 -16.51
C ASN A 288 -16.76 -10.91 -17.14
N LEU A 289 -15.75 -10.49 -16.38
CA LEU A 289 -14.36 -10.82 -16.66
C LEU A 289 -13.94 -11.92 -15.69
N VAL A 290 -13.45 -12.99 -16.29
CA VAL A 290 -12.94 -14.21 -15.66
C VAL A 290 -11.54 -13.90 -15.11
N GLU A 291 -11.33 -14.17 -13.84
CA GLU A 291 -10.04 -14.06 -13.14
C GLU A 291 -9.07 -15.15 -13.63
N TRP A 292 -7.79 -14.78 -13.75
CA TRP A 292 -6.64 -15.70 -13.71
C TRP A 292 -5.88 -15.44 -12.43
#